data_AF-D4CVA8-F1
#
_entry.id   AF-D4CVA8-F1
#
_cell.length_a   1.000
_cell.length_b   1.000
_cell.length_c   1.000
_cell.angle_alpha   90.00
_cell.angle_beta   90.00
_cell.angle_gamma   90.00
#
_symmetry.space_group_name_H-M   'P 1'
#
loop_
_entity.id
_entity.type
_entity.pdbx_description
1 polymer ?
#
loop_
_entity_poly.entity_id
_entity_poly.type
_entity_poly.pdbx_seq_one_letter_code
_entity_poly.pdbx_strand_id
1 'polypeptide(L)'
;MKKNFIVYTFIIFVLTSLTIFAEREVDFEKLEYNEETKLVYVEGEKETFTGIAKYYSKDESSIFEFPYKNGKKEGRGKEYYLNGKFKSDAFFIDGLLQGKSIGYYENGNLEYEENYKDGKLDGLVKNYYENGQLKAELNYKNGQLDGLARAYHENGQLHIEENYKDGKLEGESTNYDENGNLTSKAIYKDDEMVENLFGDTEEDTSSKNNKLKGYTGPIILCGLIGLYVFLTAFKMFKSFPKTSHLTDEQRSRIFKILMKHDEGNKELFSSYTLNGVGSSYYRVASMMVDNEKVYIYAKMLSFVYLPTPITFGYLFGYSKDHILASYSNATFKEVKKEIEETVLHM
;
A
#
# COMPACT_ATOMS: atom_id res chain seq x y z
N MET A 1 16.76 -34.42 51.62
CA MET A 1 16.62 -33.04 51.10
C MET A 1 17.12 -32.86 49.65
N LYS A 2 18.27 -33.40 49.23
CA LYS A 2 18.81 -33.19 47.86
C LYS A 2 17.98 -33.77 46.70
N LYS A 3 17.28 -34.90 46.89
CA LYS A 3 16.51 -35.57 45.82
C LYS A 3 15.28 -34.78 45.39
N ASN A 4 14.61 -34.12 46.34
CA ASN A 4 13.44 -33.28 46.05
C ASN A 4 13.87 -31.96 45.39
N PHE A 5 15.03 -31.41 45.77
CA PHE A 5 15.56 -30.19 45.16
C PHE A 5 15.78 -30.33 43.64
N ILE A 6 16.42 -31.41 43.20
CA ILE A 6 16.65 -31.67 41.76
C ILE A 6 15.34 -31.81 40.98
N VAL A 7 14.34 -32.49 41.57
CA VAL A 7 13.02 -32.65 40.95
C VAL A 7 12.31 -31.30 40.83
N TYR A 8 12.35 -30.45 41.86
CA TYR A 8 11.77 -29.10 41.77
C TYR A 8 12.52 -28.19 40.78
N THR A 9 13.85 -28.26 40.70
CA THR A 9 14.62 -27.49 39.71
C THR A 9 14.30 -27.93 38.28
N PHE A 10 14.12 -29.23 38.04
CA PHE A 10 13.74 -29.76 36.73
C PHE A 10 12.29 -29.39 36.36
N ILE A 11 11.36 -29.44 37.31
CA ILE A 11 9.97 -29.00 37.10
C ILE A 11 9.92 -27.50 36.81
N ILE A 12 10.69 -26.68 37.54
CA ILE A 12 10.79 -25.23 37.27
C ILE A 12 11.40 -24.99 35.89
N PHE A 13 12.47 -25.69 35.52
CA PHE A 13 13.08 -25.59 34.19
C PHE A 13 12.10 -25.94 33.07
N VAL A 14 11.37 -27.06 33.21
CA VAL A 14 10.34 -27.50 32.26
C VAL A 14 9.19 -26.48 32.18
N LEU A 15 8.68 -25.99 33.31
CA LEU A 15 7.64 -24.96 33.35
C LEU A 15 8.10 -23.63 32.74
N THR A 16 9.34 -23.20 33.00
CA THR A 16 9.92 -22.00 32.36
C THR A 16 10.21 -22.21 30.88
N SER A 17 10.48 -23.44 30.44
CA SER A 17 10.70 -23.75 29.02
C SER A 17 9.39 -23.80 28.22
N LEU A 18 8.27 -24.16 28.86
CA LEU A 18 6.95 -24.19 28.25
C LEU A 18 6.36 -22.79 28.05
N THR A 19 6.74 -21.80 28.88
CA THR A 19 6.31 -20.40 28.73
C THR A 19 7.03 -19.64 27.60
N ILE A 20 8.07 -20.23 26.99
CA ILE A 20 8.88 -19.57 25.93
C ILE A 20 8.23 -19.68 24.54
N PHE A 21 7.17 -20.48 24.37
CA PHE A 21 6.57 -20.75 23.06
C PHE A 21 5.24 -20.04 22.78
N ALA A 22 4.72 -19.24 23.72
CA ALA A 22 3.58 -18.40 23.42
C ALA A 22 4.07 -17.20 22.59
N GLU A 23 3.73 -17.19 21.31
CA GLU A 23 4.06 -16.08 20.42
C GLU A 23 3.37 -14.82 20.94
N ARG A 24 4.17 -13.78 21.24
CA ARG A 24 3.68 -12.54 21.86
C ARG A 24 2.73 -11.84 20.91
N GLU A 25 1.48 -11.64 21.30
CA GLU A 25 0.50 -10.89 20.50
C GLU A 25 0.33 -9.46 21.01
N VAL A 26 0.27 -8.50 20.09
CA VAL A 26 0.08 -7.07 20.40
C VAL A 26 -0.88 -6.44 19.40
N ASP A 27 -1.78 -5.57 19.89
CA ASP A 27 -2.61 -4.75 19.01
C ASP A 27 -1.71 -3.83 18.19
N PHE A 28 -1.92 -3.80 16.88
CA PHE A 28 -1.09 -3.03 15.96
C PHE A 28 -1.00 -1.55 16.34
N GLU A 29 -2.05 -0.98 16.94
CA GLU A 29 -2.08 0.43 17.36
C GLU A 29 -1.05 0.78 18.43
N LYS A 30 -0.56 -0.21 19.19
CA LYS A 30 0.49 -0.07 20.20
C LYS A 30 1.89 -0.18 19.61
N LEU A 31 2.01 -0.37 18.29
CA LEU A 31 3.31 -0.47 17.63
C LEU A 31 3.80 0.89 17.15
N GLU A 32 5.05 1.17 17.47
CA GLU A 32 5.78 2.35 17.03
C GLU A 32 6.85 1.93 16.03
N TYR A 33 7.10 2.75 15.02
CA TYR A 33 8.16 2.51 14.05
C TYR A 33 9.18 3.63 14.15
N ASN A 34 10.44 3.24 14.26
CA ASN A 34 11.56 4.16 14.27
C ASN A 34 12.09 4.34 12.84
N GLU A 35 12.05 5.57 12.33
CA GLU A 35 12.49 5.90 10.97
C GLU A 35 14.02 5.77 10.77
N GLU A 36 14.81 5.97 11.83
CA GLU A 36 16.28 5.92 11.76
C GLU A 36 16.76 4.47 11.70
N THR A 37 16.19 3.60 12.53
CA THR A 37 16.55 2.18 12.55
C THR A 37 15.76 1.35 11.53
N LYS A 38 14.61 1.87 11.07
CA LYS A 38 13.62 1.17 10.25
C LYS A 38 13.02 -0.07 10.92
N LEU A 39 12.93 -0.04 12.25
CA LEU A 39 12.44 -1.16 13.07
C LEU A 39 11.18 -0.78 13.84
N VAL A 40 10.38 -1.79 14.14
CA VAL A 40 9.16 -1.68 14.96
C VAL A 40 9.44 -2.03 16.42
N TYR A 41 8.80 -1.29 17.30
CA TYR A 41 8.83 -1.39 18.75
C TYR A 41 7.39 -1.40 19.28
N VAL A 42 7.20 -1.85 20.50
CA VAL A 42 5.93 -1.61 21.22
C VAL A 42 6.07 -0.28 21.97
N GLU A 43 5.00 0.50 22.05
CA GLU A 43 4.96 1.78 22.77
C GLU A 43 5.55 1.64 24.18
N GLY A 44 6.53 2.50 24.50
CA GLY A 44 7.24 2.49 25.78
C GLY A 44 8.36 1.44 25.91
N GLU A 45 8.55 0.57 24.92
CA GLU A 45 9.62 -0.44 24.91
C GLU A 45 10.85 0.01 24.14
N LYS A 46 12.03 -0.39 24.64
CA LYS A 46 13.32 -0.10 24.00
C LYS A 46 13.79 -1.19 23.05
N GLU A 47 13.25 -2.41 23.21
CA GLU A 47 13.62 -3.56 22.40
C GLU A 47 12.71 -3.68 21.18
N THR A 48 13.28 -4.18 20.08
CA THR A 48 12.55 -4.35 18.83
C THR A 48 11.50 -5.44 18.96
N PHE A 49 10.31 -5.21 18.43
CA PHE A 49 9.19 -6.11 18.56
C PHE A 49 9.44 -7.46 17.85
N THR A 50 9.18 -8.55 18.56
CA THR A 50 9.10 -9.91 18.02
C THR A 50 7.81 -10.54 18.51
N GLY A 51 6.98 -11.05 17.60
CA GLY A 51 5.65 -11.55 17.90
C GLY A 51 4.65 -11.27 16.77
N ILE A 52 3.36 -11.40 17.07
CA ILE A 52 2.26 -11.18 16.12
C ILE A 52 1.59 -9.84 16.42
N ALA A 53 1.48 -8.98 15.41
CA ALA A 53 0.68 -7.77 15.46
C ALA A 53 -0.73 -8.05 14.91
N LYS A 54 -1.77 -7.78 15.70
CA LYS A 54 -3.16 -7.91 15.29
C LYS A 54 -3.75 -6.56 14.88
N TYR A 55 -4.35 -6.50 13.71
CA TYR A 55 -5.03 -5.30 13.21
C TYR A 55 -6.45 -5.65 12.77
N TYR A 56 -7.39 -4.79 13.14
CA TYR A 56 -8.77 -4.87 12.73
C TYR A 56 -8.99 -3.79 11.66
N SER A 57 -9.55 -4.16 10.51
CA SER A 57 -9.83 -3.17 9.47
C SER A 57 -10.75 -2.08 9.99
N LYS A 58 -10.66 -0.87 9.42
CA LYS A 58 -11.44 0.30 9.88
C LYS A 58 -12.95 0.09 9.73
N ASP A 59 -13.35 -0.69 8.75
CA ASP A 59 -14.72 -1.13 8.48
C ASP A 59 -15.07 -2.44 9.22
N GLU A 60 -14.15 -2.96 10.04
CA GLU A 60 -14.25 -4.20 10.82
C GLU A 60 -14.59 -5.46 10.00
N SER A 61 -14.40 -5.41 8.68
CA SER A 61 -14.67 -6.54 7.79
C SER A 61 -13.62 -7.65 7.90
N SER A 62 -12.39 -7.34 8.32
CA SER A 62 -11.27 -8.28 8.31
C SER A 62 -10.32 -8.11 9.51
N ILE A 63 -9.70 -9.22 9.92
CA ILE A 63 -8.66 -9.30 10.96
C ILE A 63 -7.35 -9.71 10.30
N PHE A 64 -6.28 -8.98 10.60
CA PHE A 64 -4.96 -9.22 10.07
C PHE A 64 -3.99 -9.60 11.18
N GLU A 65 -3.18 -10.63 10.92
CA GLU A 65 -2.09 -11.08 11.79
C GLU A 65 -0.76 -10.90 11.04
N PHE A 66 0.12 -10.06 11.58
CA PHE A 66 1.44 -9.81 11.01
C PHE A 66 2.55 -10.33 11.92
N PRO A 67 3.34 -11.32 11.48
CA PRO A 67 4.48 -11.78 12.24
C PRO A 67 5.64 -10.79 12.12
N TYR A 68 6.25 -10.48 13.25
CA TYR A 68 7.45 -9.65 13.37
C TYR A 68 8.57 -10.44 14.03
N LYS A 69 9.78 -10.23 13.54
CA LYS A 69 11.03 -10.69 14.15
C LYS A 69 12.02 -9.53 14.14
N ASN A 70 12.53 -9.17 15.32
CA ASN A 70 13.49 -8.08 15.51
C ASN A 70 13.03 -6.75 14.86
N GLY A 71 11.75 -6.43 14.99
CA GLY A 71 11.15 -5.19 14.49
C GLY A 71 10.85 -5.15 12.99
N LYS A 72 11.08 -6.25 12.25
CA LYS A 72 10.70 -6.38 10.83
C LYS A 72 9.63 -7.45 10.66
N LYS A 73 8.75 -7.32 9.67
CA LYS A 73 7.83 -8.41 9.34
C LYS A 73 8.63 -9.60 8.79
N GLU A 74 8.40 -10.78 9.32
CA GLU A 74 9.15 -11.98 8.98
C GLU A 74 8.26 -13.20 9.18
N GLY A 75 8.06 -14.00 8.13
CA GLY A 75 7.18 -15.15 8.16
C GLY A 75 5.81 -14.91 7.51
N ARG A 76 4.84 -15.79 7.80
CA ARG A 76 3.55 -15.83 7.11
C ARG A 76 2.50 -14.96 7.81
N GLY A 77 2.19 -13.81 7.21
CA GLY A 77 1.06 -12.99 7.62
C GLY A 77 -0.26 -13.58 7.11
N LYS A 78 -1.34 -13.33 7.85
CA LYS A 78 -2.66 -13.91 7.58
C LYS A 78 -3.75 -12.87 7.68
N GLU A 79 -4.80 -13.09 6.92
CA GLU A 79 -6.04 -12.32 6.96
C GLU A 79 -7.21 -13.29 7.16
N TYR A 80 -8.16 -12.87 7.98
CA TYR A 80 -9.40 -13.58 8.25
C TYR A 80 -10.57 -12.64 8.04
N TYR A 81 -11.69 -13.20 7.57
CA TYR A 81 -12.98 -12.53 7.68
C TYR A 81 -13.38 -12.38 9.16
N LEU A 82 -14.25 -11.42 9.46
CA LEU A 82 -14.74 -11.20 10.83
C LEU A 82 -15.40 -12.45 11.45
N ASN A 83 -15.99 -13.31 10.62
CA ASN A 83 -16.56 -14.59 11.03
C ASN A 83 -15.50 -15.66 11.41
N GLY A 84 -14.20 -15.33 11.32
CA GLY A 84 -13.07 -16.21 11.62
C GLY A 84 -12.63 -17.13 10.47
N LYS A 85 -13.32 -17.12 9.33
CA LYS A 85 -12.87 -17.87 8.14
C LYS A 85 -11.57 -17.26 7.62
N PHE A 86 -10.65 -18.14 7.25
CA PHE A 86 -9.42 -17.75 6.59
C PHE A 86 -9.73 -17.08 5.25
N LYS A 87 -9.10 -15.92 5.02
CA LYS A 87 -9.31 -15.11 3.81
C LYS A 87 -8.08 -15.11 2.92
N SER A 88 -6.90 -14.85 3.48
CA SER A 88 -5.66 -14.85 2.70
C SER A 88 -4.42 -15.05 3.56
N ASP A 89 -3.31 -15.39 2.93
CA ASP A 89 -1.99 -15.30 3.54
C ASP A 89 -0.95 -14.76 2.57
N ALA A 90 0.12 -14.20 3.14
CA ALA A 90 1.26 -13.73 2.38
C ALA A 90 2.55 -13.91 3.20
N PHE A 91 3.67 -14.19 2.53
CA PHE A 91 4.95 -14.47 3.20
C PHE A 91 5.89 -13.27 3.14
N PHE A 92 6.51 -12.94 4.27
CA PHE A 92 7.43 -11.80 4.41
C PHE A 92 8.85 -12.27 4.71
N ILE A 93 9.83 -11.65 4.05
CA ILE A 93 11.26 -11.73 4.39
C ILE A 93 11.77 -10.29 4.50
N ASP A 94 12.38 -9.95 5.65
CA ASP A 94 12.94 -8.61 5.89
C ASP A 94 11.93 -7.46 5.67
N GLY A 95 10.65 -7.70 5.94
CA GLY A 95 9.57 -6.73 5.75
C GLY A 95 8.98 -6.69 4.34
N LEU A 96 9.53 -7.43 3.39
CA LEU A 96 9.09 -7.46 1.99
C LEU A 96 8.32 -8.74 1.70
N LEU A 97 7.27 -8.65 0.88
CA LEU A 97 6.58 -9.83 0.41
C LEU A 97 7.42 -10.66 -0.54
N GLN A 98 7.28 -11.97 -0.41
CA GLN A 98 7.98 -12.97 -1.19
C GLN A 98 7.07 -14.16 -1.50
N GLY A 99 7.21 -14.69 -2.70
CA GLY A 99 6.54 -15.91 -3.14
C GLY A 99 5.05 -15.75 -3.36
N LYS A 100 4.36 -16.89 -3.32
CA LYS A 100 2.95 -16.99 -3.67
C LYS A 100 2.06 -16.48 -2.53
N SER A 101 1.07 -15.68 -2.88
CA SER A 101 -0.03 -15.25 -2.03
C SER A 101 -1.35 -15.78 -2.60
N ILE A 102 -2.25 -16.24 -1.73
CA ILE A 102 -3.52 -16.83 -2.14
C ILE A 102 -4.63 -16.27 -1.28
N GLY A 103 -5.69 -15.80 -1.93
CA GLY A 103 -6.90 -15.30 -1.31
C GLY A 103 -8.12 -16.13 -1.68
N TYR A 104 -9.11 -16.12 -0.79
CA TYR A 104 -10.36 -16.84 -0.92
C TYR A 104 -11.51 -15.92 -0.60
N TYR A 105 -12.59 -16.06 -1.34
CA TYR A 105 -13.90 -15.49 -1.02
C TYR A 105 -14.47 -16.11 0.26
N GLU A 106 -15.47 -15.46 0.87
CA GLU A 106 -16.11 -15.95 2.11
C GLU A 106 -16.84 -17.30 1.90
N ASN A 107 -17.20 -17.60 0.64
CA ASN A 107 -17.76 -18.87 0.22
C ASN A 107 -16.71 -20.01 0.11
N GLY A 108 -15.41 -19.69 0.23
CA GLY A 108 -14.28 -20.62 0.17
C GLY A 108 -13.69 -20.83 -1.23
N ASN A 109 -14.26 -20.24 -2.27
CA ASN A 109 -13.68 -20.27 -3.61
C ASN A 109 -12.44 -19.38 -3.67
N LEU A 110 -11.50 -19.70 -4.57
CA LEU A 110 -10.35 -18.85 -4.83
C LEU A 110 -10.83 -17.47 -5.29
N GLU A 111 -10.19 -16.43 -4.76
CA GLU A 111 -10.39 -15.03 -5.16
C GLU A 111 -9.23 -14.57 -6.03
N TYR A 112 -8.00 -14.86 -5.59
CA TYR A 112 -6.79 -14.55 -6.34
C TYR A 112 -5.63 -15.50 -6.02
N GLU A 113 -4.69 -15.55 -6.95
CA GLU A 113 -3.36 -16.11 -6.77
C GLU A 113 -2.34 -15.11 -7.30
N GLU A 114 -1.47 -14.63 -6.42
CA GLU A 114 -0.48 -13.60 -6.75
C GLU A 114 0.92 -14.12 -6.45
N ASN A 115 1.92 -13.63 -7.18
CA ASN A 115 3.32 -13.96 -6.94
C ASN A 115 4.10 -12.68 -6.67
N TYR A 116 4.89 -12.69 -5.60
CA TYR A 116 5.68 -11.56 -5.15
C TYR A 116 7.17 -11.86 -5.16
N LYS A 117 7.94 -10.84 -5.52
CA LYS A 117 9.38 -10.80 -5.36
C LYS A 117 9.78 -9.41 -4.89
N ASP A 118 10.47 -9.37 -3.75
CA ASP A 118 10.98 -8.13 -3.14
C ASP A 118 9.89 -7.05 -2.97
N GLY A 119 8.69 -7.49 -2.56
CA GLY A 119 7.53 -6.62 -2.33
C GLY A 119 6.75 -6.21 -3.59
N LYS A 120 7.11 -6.70 -4.77
CA LYS A 120 6.45 -6.38 -6.04
C LYS A 120 5.83 -7.61 -6.68
N LEU A 121 4.75 -7.44 -7.44
CA LEU A 121 4.22 -8.53 -8.26
C LEU A 121 5.26 -8.97 -9.28
N ASP A 122 5.54 -10.27 -9.35
CA ASP A 122 6.52 -10.85 -10.25
C ASP A 122 6.09 -12.28 -10.60
N GLY A 123 5.79 -12.52 -11.88
CA GLY A 123 5.21 -13.74 -12.39
C GLY A 123 3.71 -13.64 -12.68
N LEU A 124 3.07 -14.80 -12.77
CA LEU A 124 1.66 -14.92 -13.13
C LEU A 124 0.75 -14.55 -11.97
N VAL A 125 -0.22 -13.69 -12.22
CA VAL A 125 -1.32 -13.34 -11.31
C VAL A 125 -2.61 -13.88 -11.90
N LYS A 126 -3.45 -14.49 -11.06
CA LYS A 126 -4.78 -14.96 -11.43
C LYS A 126 -5.81 -14.33 -10.52
N ASN A 127 -6.92 -13.89 -11.10
CA ASN A 127 -8.11 -13.47 -10.37
C ASN A 127 -9.27 -14.38 -10.78
N TYR A 128 -10.18 -14.60 -9.85
CA TYR A 128 -11.33 -15.47 -10.04
C TYR A 128 -12.62 -14.69 -9.76
N TYR A 129 -13.72 -15.18 -10.29
CA TYR A 129 -15.07 -14.75 -9.91
C TYR A 129 -15.52 -15.53 -8.67
N GLU A 130 -16.52 -15.01 -7.93
CA GLU A 130 -17.07 -15.71 -6.76
C GLU A 130 -17.65 -17.09 -7.10
N ASN A 131 -18.06 -17.31 -8.36
CA ASN A 131 -18.53 -18.59 -8.87
C ASN A 131 -17.38 -19.62 -9.13
N GLY A 132 -16.12 -19.22 -8.92
CA GLY A 132 -14.92 -20.04 -9.10
C GLY A 132 -14.34 -20.02 -10.53
N GLN A 133 -15.00 -19.35 -11.48
CA GLN A 133 -14.47 -19.20 -12.84
C GLN A 133 -13.29 -18.23 -12.87
N LEU A 134 -12.35 -18.46 -13.78
CA LEU A 134 -11.21 -17.58 -13.98
C LEU A 134 -11.69 -16.24 -14.52
N LYS A 135 -11.29 -15.14 -13.88
CA LYS A 135 -11.64 -13.78 -14.26
C LYS A 135 -10.54 -13.12 -15.09
N ALA A 136 -9.29 -13.30 -14.66
CA ALA A 136 -8.15 -12.75 -15.38
C ALA A 136 -6.86 -13.55 -15.12
N GLU A 137 -5.96 -13.55 -16.10
CA GLU A 137 -4.58 -14.02 -16.01
C GLU A 137 -3.65 -12.89 -16.49
N LEU A 138 -2.74 -12.46 -15.64
CA LEU A 138 -1.91 -11.29 -15.88
C LEU A 138 -0.45 -11.64 -15.59
N ASN A 139 0.46 -11.41 -16.55
CA ASN A 139 1.89 -11.58 -16.31
C ASN A 139 2.50 -10.27 -15.81
N TYR A 140 3.19 -10.35 -14.67
CA TYR A 140 3.90 -9.24 -14.07
C TYR A 140 5.41 -9.47 -14.06
N LYS A 141 6.17 -8.38 -14.13
CA LYS A 141 7.60 -8.35 -13.92
C LYS A 141 7.95 -7.07 -13.18
N ASN A 142 8.60 -7.19 -12.02
CA ASN A 142 8.95 -6.04 -11.18
C ASN A 142 7.78 -5.05 -10.90
N GLY A 143 6.57 -5.56 -10.74
CA GLY A 143 5.36 -4.77 -10.46
C GLY A 143 4.70 -4.13 -11.67
N GLN A 144 5.14 -4.42 -12.89
CA GLN A 144 4.53 -3.93 -14.14
C GLN A 144 4.00 -5.10 -14.97
N LEU A 145 2.91 -4.90 -15.71
CA LEU A 145 2.44 -5.88 -16.69
C LEU A 145 3.52 -6.09 -17.75
N ASP A 146 3.92 -7.34 -17.97
CA ASP A 146 4.95 -7.72 -18.94
C ASP A 146 4.65 -9.12 -19.46
N GLY A 147 4.29 -9.20 -20.74
CA GLY A 147 3.83 -10.41 -21.40
C GLY A 147 2.32 -10.47 -21.57
N LEU A 148 1.83 -11.68 -21.79
CA LEU A 148 0.44 -11.95 -22.15
C LEU A 148 -0.51 -11.66 -20.98
N ALA A 149 -1.66 -11.09 -21.30
CA ALA A 149 -2.68 -10.77 -20.32
C ALA A 149 -4.05 -11.10 -20.90
N ARG A 150 -4.88 -11.80 -20.12
CA ARG A 150 -6.21 -12.28 -20.52
C ARG A 150 -7.23 -11.93 -19.47
N ALA A 151 -8.43 -11.58 -19.90
CA ALA A 151 -9.61 -11.60 -19.04
C ALA A 151 -10.75 -12.36 -19.71
N TYR A 152 -11.64 -12.84 -18.87
CA TYR A 152 -12.72 -13.75 -19.23
C TYR A 152 -14.04 -13.16 -18.74
N HIS A 153 -15.12 -13.52 -19.42
CA HIS A 153 -16.49 -13.29 -18.96
C HIS A 153 -16.83 -14.24 -17.80
N GLU A 154 -17.87 -13.94 -17.03
CA GLU A 154 -18.30 -14.79 -15.89
C GLU A 154 -18.70 -16.22 -16.29
N ASN A 155 -19.06 -16.41 -17.56
CA ASN A 155 -19.37 -17.71 -18.15
C ASN A 155 -18.11 -18.52 -18.56
N GLY A 156 -16.91 -17.97 -18.32
CA GLY A 156 -15.61 -18.59 -18.62
C GLY A 156 -15.10 -18.38 -20.06
N GLN A 157 -15.86 -17.69 -20.92
CA GLN A 157 -15.40 -17.38 -22.27
C GLN A 157 -14.36 -16.26 -22.25
N LEU A 158 -13.38 -16.31 -23.16
CA LEU A 158 -12.38 -15.26 -23.30
C LEU A 158 -13.09 -13.95 -23.64
N HIS A 159 -12.80 -12.89 -22.91
CA HIS A 159 -13.31 -11.54 -23.17
C HIS A 159 -12.27 -10.72 -23.92
N ILE A 160 -11.02 -10.78 -23.49
CA ILE A 160 -9.95 -9.96 -24.04
C ILE A 160 -8.61 -10.68 -23.87
N GLU A 161 -7.78 -10.60 -24.90
CA GLU A 161 -6.38 -11.05 -24.90
C GLU A 161 -5.49 -9.92 -25.43
N GLU A 162 -4.47 -9.57 -24.65
CA GLU A 162 -3.56 -8.46 -24.90
C GLU A 162 -2.14 -8.85 -24.55
N ASN A 163 -1.16 -8.21 -25.16
CA ASN A 163 0.24 -8.36 -24.77
C ASN A 163 0.81 -7.04 -24.26
N TYR A 164 1.55 -7.09 -23.16
CA TYR A 164 2.15 -5.93 -22.51
C TYR A 164 3.67 -6.01 -22.53
N LYS A 165 4.31 -4.84 -22.51
CA LYS A 165 5.76 -4.71 -22.31
C LYS A 165 6.01 -3.49 -21.45
N ASP A 166 6.75 -3.68 -20.34
CA ASP A 166 7.08 -2.59 -19.40
C ASP A 166 5.85 -1.76 -18.96
N GLY A 167 4.71 -2.43 -18.76
CA GLY A 167 3.44 -1.84 -18.33
C GLY A 167 2.60 -1.17 -19.43
N LYS A 168 3.03 -1.22 -20.69
CA LYS A 168 2.30 -0.66 -21.83
C LYS A 168 1.79 -1.75 -22.75
N LEU A 169 0.64 -1.51 -23.38
CA LEU A 169 0.10 -2.40 -24.40
C LEU A 169 1.00 -2.38 -25.65
N GLU A 170 1.44 -3.56 -26.09
CA GLU A 170 2.41 -3.77 -27.16
C GLU A 170 2.05 -5.04 -27.94
N GLY A 171 1.70 -4.88 -29.21
CA GLY A 171 1.28 -5.97 -30.10
C GLY A 171 -0.24 -6.05 -30.27
N GLU A 172 -0.75 -7.25 -30.50
CA GLU A 172 -2.17 -7.48 -30.78
C GLU A 172 -3.02 -7.36 -29.51
N SER A 173 -4.18 -6.70 -29.63
CA SER A 173 -5.29 -6.70 -28.67
C SER A 173 -6.51 -7.27 -29.39
N THR A 174 -7.11 -8.30 -28.79
CA THR A 174 -8.25 -9.02 -29.36
C THR A 174 -9.37 -9.09 -28.34
N ASN A 175 -10.59 -8.70 -28.74
CA ASN A 175 -11.78 -8.67 -27.89
C ASN A 175 -12.87 -9.59 -28.43
N TYR A 176 -13.66 -10.14 -27.50
CA TYR A 176 -14.71 -11.10 -27.76
C TYR A 176 -15.96 -10.81 -26.93
N ASP A 177 -17.15 -11.11 -27.46
CA ASP A 177 -18.41 -11.02 -26.71
C ASP A 177 -18.62 -12.24 -25.80
N GLU A 178 -19.71 -12.25 -25.02
CA GLU A 178 -20.08 -13.36 -24.12
C GLU A 178 -20.46 -14.66 -24.84
N ASN A 179 -20.56 -14.65 -26.17
CA ASN A 179 -20.80 -15.84 -27.00
C ASN A 179 -19.52 -16.32 -27.71
N GLY A 180 -18.39 -15.63 -27.51
CA GLY A 180 -17.08 -15.98 -28.06
C GLY A 180 -16.88 -15.45 -29.47
N ASN A 181 -17.75 -14.58 -29.96
CA ASN A 181 -17.57 -13.93 -31.25
C ASN A 181 -16.54 -12.82 -31.13
N LEU A 182 -15.62 -12.76 -32.09
CA LEU A 182 -14.67 -11.65 -32.21
C LEU A 182 -15.43 -10.34 -32.39
N THR A 183 -15.16 -9.36 -31.54
CA THR A 183 -15.78 -8.02 -31.61
C THR A 183 -14.80 -6.98 -32.13
N SER A 184 -13.53 -7.07 -31.77
CA SER A 184 -12.49 -6.20 -32.31
C SER A 184 -11.10 -6.83 -32.28
N LYS A 185 -10.23 -6.40 -33.18
CA LYS A 185 -8.81 -6.74 -33.20
C LYS A 185 -7.98 -5.57 -33.69
N ALA A 186 -6.93 -5.20 -32.97
CA ALA A 186 -6.03 -4.11 -33.35
C ALA A 186 -4.60 -4.35 -32.89
N ILE A 187 -3.63 -3.70 -33.55
CA ILE A 187 -2.21 -3.69 -33.18
C ILE A 187 -1.89 -2.38 -32.48
N TYR A 188 -1.20 -2.48 -31.35
CA TYR A 188 -0.75 -1.38 -30.52
C TYR A 188 0.76 -1.34 -30.40
N LYS A 189 1.29 -0.14 -30.19
CA LYS A 189 2.67 0.11 -29.80
C LYS A 189 2.71 1.19 -28.74
N ASP A 190 3.37 0.94 -27.62
CA ASP A 190 3.48 1.90 -26.52
C ASP A 190 2.12 2.50 -26.08
N ASP A 191 1.08 1.68 -25.92
CA ASP A 191 -0.32 2.08 -25.62
C ASP A 191 -1.10 2.79 -26.76
N GLU A 192 -0.46 3.09 -27.89
CA GLU A 192 -1.07 3.75 -29.05
C GLU A 192 -1.48 2.73 -30.12
N MET A 193 -2.70 2.85 -30.65
CA MET A 193 -3.18 1.99 -31.74
C MET A 193 -2.47 2.35 -33.04
N VAL A 194 -1.83 1.36 -33.66
CA VAL A 194 -1.09 1.49 -34.92
C VAL A 194 -1.93 1.01 -36.10
N GLU A 195 -2.71 -0.06 -35.92
CA GLU A 195 -3.48 -0.67 -36.99
C GLU A 195 -4.77 -1.28 -36.43
N ASN A 196 -5.90 -1.02 -37.08
CA ASN A 196 -7.17 -1.72 -36.79
C ASN A 196 -7.33 -2.87 -37.78
N LEU A 197 -7.44 -4.10 -37.29
CA LEU A 197 -7.54 -5.32 -38.10
C LEU A 197 -8.99 -5.80 -38.25
N PHE A 198 -9.87 -5.52 -37.29
CA PHE A 198 -11.27 -5.95 -37.29
C PHE A 198 -12.14 -5.12 -36.33
N GLY A 199 -13.37 -4.82 -36.74
CA GLY A 199 -14.36 -4.05 -35.97
C GLY A 199 -14.40 -2.56 -36.38
N ASP A 200 -15.59 -1.95 -36.32
CA ASP A 200 -15.77 -0.55 -36.73
C ASP A 200 -15.20 0.44 -35.71
N THR A 201 -14.62 1.53 -36.21
CA THR A 201 -14.12 2.67 -35.42
C THR A 201 -15.22 3.65 -34.98
N GLU A 202 -16.49 3.23 -34.92
CA GLU A 202 -17.54 4.11 -34.43
C GLU A 202 -17.29 4.42 -32.95
N GLU A 203 -16.74 5.62 -32.73
CA GLU A 203 -16.45 6.24 -31.45
C GLU A 203 -17.74 6.36 -30.62
N ASP A 204 -18.09 5.31 -29.87
CA ASP A 204 -18.84 5.52 -28.66
C ASP A 204 -17.88 5.98 -27.57
N THR A 205 -17.91 7.29 -27.32
CA THR A 205 -17.03 8.06 -26.44
C THR A 205 -17.17 7.66 -24.96
N SER A 206 -17.99 6.65 -24.67
CA SER A 206 -18.16 5.96 -23.40
C SER A 206 -17.11 4.86 -23.14
N SER A 207 -16.46 4.31 -24.19
CA SER A 207 -15.59 3.11 -24.12
C SER A 207 -14.08 3.40 -24.12
N LYS A 208 -13.63 4.61 -23.77
CA LYS A 208 -12.19 4.90 -23.61
C LYS A 208 -11.53 4.17 -22.43
N ASN A 209 -12.28 3.38 -21.66
CA ASN A 209 -11.83 2.80 -20.38
C ASN A 209 -11.80 1.26 -20.31
N ASN A 210 -12.07 0.53 -21.39
CA ASN A 210 -11.97 -0.94 -21.40
C ASN A 210 -10.58 -1.48 -21.77
N LYS A 211 -9.50 -0.79 -21.38
CA LYS A 211 -8.18 -1.44 -21.34
C LYS A 211 -8.21 -2.46 -20.21
N LEU A 212 -7.53 -3.61 -20.35
CA LEU A 212 -7.38 -4.61 -19.27
C LEU A 212 -6.87 -4.01 -17.94
N LYS A 213 -6.29 -2.79 -18.00
CA LYS A 213 -6.08 -1.90 -16.86
C LYS A 213 -7.30 -1.76 -15.92
N GLY A 214 -8.55 -1.89 -16.39
CA GLY A 214 -9.75 -1.95 -15.54
C GLY A 214 -9.80 -3.19 -14.64
N TYR A 215 -9.31 -4.33 -15.12
CA TYR A 215 -9.09 -5.55 -14.34
C TYR A 215 -7.83 -5.46 -13.46
N THR A 216 -6.96 -4.47 -13.71
CA THR A 216 -5.86 -4.10 -12.81
C THR A 216 -6.25 -3.06 -11.74
N GLY A 217 -7.37 -2.36 -11.92
CA GLY A 217 -7.78 -1.19 -11.13
C GLY A 217 -8.25 -1.52 -9.72
N PRO A 218 -8.67 -2.76 -9.47
CA PRO A 218 -8.52 -3.41 -8.19
C PRO A 218 -7.96 -4.81 -8.45
N ILE A 219 -6.68 -4.93 -8.86
CA ILE A 219 -5.93 -6.11 -8.39
C ILE A 219 -6.23 -6.14 -6.90
N ILE A 220 -6.77 -7.24 -6.41
CA ILE A 220 -7.11 -7.45 -5.01
C ILE A 220 -5.77 -7.58 -4.31
N LEU A 221 -5.05 -6.46 -4.26
CA LEU A 221 -3.73 -6.29 -3.72
C LEU A 221 -3.92 -6.76 -2.31
N CYS A 222 -3.42 -7.96 -2.00
CA CYS A 222 -3.70 -8.69 -0.76
C CYS A 222 -3.95 -7.68 0.35
N GLY A 223 -5.08 -7.74 1.06
CA GLY A 223 -5.43 -6.70 2.04
C GLY A 223 -4.26 -6.37 2.97
N LEU A 224 -3.36 -7.33 3.21
CA LEU A 224 -2.06 -7.21 3.86
C LEU A 224 -1.08 -6.17 3.27
N ILE A 225 -0.95 -6.04 1.94
CA ILE A 225 -0.13 -5.04 1.23
C ILE A 225 -0.84 -3.69 1.21
N GLY A 226 -2.13 -3.68 0.86
CA GLY A 226 -2.94 -2.45 0.88
C GLY A 226 -2.89 -1.83 2.27
N LEU A 227 -3.00 -2.66 3.31
CA LEU A 227 -2.81 -2.27 4.70
C LEU A 227 -1.37 -1.87 4.99
N TYR A 228 -0.34 -2.58 4.53
CA TYR A 228 1.06 -2.17 4.75
C TYR A 228 1.39 -0.81 4.12
N VAL A 229 0.96 -0.56 2.88
CA VAL A 229 1.06 0.72 2.17
C VAL A 229 0.19 1.78 2.85
N PHE A 230 -1.03 1.42 3.27
CA PHE A 230 -1.91 2.29 4.03
C PHE A 230 -1.33 2.64 5.41
N LEU A 231 -0.60 1.75 6.06
CA LEU A 231 0.04 1.95 7.37
C LEU A 231 1.28 2.85 7.24
N THR A 232 2.09 2.66 6.20
CA THR A 232 3.17 3.60 5.89
C THR A 232 2.65 4.95 5.41
N ALA A 233 1.48 4.97 4.75
CA ALA A 233 0.73 6.19 4.45
C ALA A 233 0.05 6.81 5.70
N PHE A 234 -0.41 6.02 6.67
CA PHE A 234 -1.06 6.48 7.90
C PHE A 234 -0.06 7.20 8.80
N LYS A 235 1.20 6.76 8.80
CA LYS A 235 2.33 7.51 9.39
C LYS A 235 2.49 8.91 8.78
N MET A 236 2.08 9.15 7.54
CA MET A 236 2.08 10.50 6.97
C MET A 236 1.11 11.43 7.68
N PHE A 237 -0.06 10.96 8.11
CA PHE A 237 -1.00 11.79 8.86
C PHE A 237 -0.52 12.09 10.29
N LYS A 238 0.51 11.38 10.78
CA LYS A 238 1.27 11.72 12.00
C LYS A 238 2.55 12.53 11.71
N SER A 239 2.87 12.83 10.44
CA SER A 239 4.12 13.53 10.09
C SER A 239 4.10 15.00 10.52
N PHE A 240 2.93 15.60 10.71
CA PHE A 240 2.76 16.96 11.20
C PHE A 240 1.84 16.99 12.43
N PRO A 241 2.10 17.85 13.43
CA PRO A 241 1.27 17.90 14.63
C PRO A 241 -0.19 18.28 14.34
N LYS A 242 -1.14 17.75 15.11
CA LYS A 242 -2.55 18.15 15.00
C LYS A 242 -2.71 19.59 15.48
N THR A 243 -3.33 20.44 14.66
CA THR A 243 -3.50 21.88 14.94
C THR A 243 -4.92 22.29 15.28
N SER A 244 -5.86 21.33 15.30
CA SER A 244 -7.30 21.58 15.49
C SER A 244 -7.65 22.15 16.86
N HIS A 245 -6.85 21.83 17.88
CA HIS A 245 -7.06 22.25 19.26
C HIS A 245 -6.33 23.56 19.62
N LEU A 246 -5.51 24.09 18.70
CA LEU A 246 -4.68 25.27 18.96
C LEU A 246 -5.49 26.57 18.87
N THR A 247 -4.95 27.64 19.41
CA THR A 247 -5.49 29.00 19.20
C THR A 247 -5.10 29.55 17.83
N ASP A 248 -5.78 30.61 17.38
CA ASP A 248 -5.42 31.30 16.12
C ASP A 248 -4.00 31.87 16.18
N GLU A 249 -3.58 32.37 17.35
CA GLU A 249 -2.23 32.86 17.56
C GLU A 249 -1.19 31.75 17.39
N GLN A 250 -1.42 30.57 17.98
CA GLN A 250 -0.54 29.41 17.82
C GLN A 250 -0.46 28.98 16.34
N ARG A 251 -1.60 28.92 15.64
CA ARG A 251 -1.62 28.58 14.20
C ARG A 251 -0.89 29.62 13.34
N SER A 252 -1.02 30.91 13.67
CA SER A 252 -0.28 31.99 13.01
C SER A 252 1.23 31.88 13.25
N ARG A 253 1.67 31.47 14.45
CA ARG A 253 3.09 31.20 14.73
C ARG A 253 3.61 30.01 13.92
N ILE A 254 2.84 28.93 13.82
CA ILE A 254 3.17 27.78 12.96
C ILE A 254 3.31 28.21 11.49
N PHE A 255 2.37 29.03 10.99
CA PHE A 255 2.43 29.58 9.63
C PHE A 255 3.73 30.35 9.39
N LYS A 256 4.12 31.21 10.34
CA LYS A 256 5.37 31.99 10.23
C LYS A 256 6.60 31.09 10.21
N ILE A 257 6.64 30.03 11.03
CA ILE A 257 7.75 29.07 11.03
C ILE A 257 7.84 28.35 9.68
N LEU A 258 6.70 27.90 9.13
CA LEU A 258 6.64 27.27 7.82
C LEU A 258 7.21 28.22 6.74
N MET A 259 6.68 29.45 6.64
CA MET A 259 7.16 30.42 5.64
C MET A 259 8.62 30.81 5.81
N LYS A 260 9.14 30.85 7.05
CA LYS A 260 10.54 31.18 7.35
C LYS A 260 11.52 30.16 6.76
N HIS A 261 11.12 28.90 6.65
CA HIS A 261 11.97 27.79 6.22
C HIS A 261 11.69 27.35 4.77
N ASP A 262 11.02 28.19 3.98
CA ASP A 262 10.82 27.90 2.56
C ASP A 262 12.17 27.82 1.82
N GLU A 263 12.40 26.70 1.14
CA GLU A 263 13.58 26.49 0.30
C GLU A 263 13.35 26.96 -1.16
N GLY A 264 12.11 27.21 -1.56
CA GLY A 264 11.76 27.58 -2.94
C GLY A 264 12.11 26.52 -3.99
N ASN A 265 12.16 25.24 -3.61
CA ASN A 265 12.47 24.11 -4.49
C ASN A 265 11.33 23.84 -5.49
N LYS A 266 11.42 24.50 -6.65
CA LYS A 266 10.44 24.40 -7.74
C LYS A 266 10.36 23.02 -8.38
N GLU A 267 11.35 22.15 -8.21
CA GLU A 267 11.28 20.77 -8.72
C GLU A 267 10.19 19.97 -8.01
N LEU A 268 9.77 20.41 -6.82
CA LEU A 268 8.66 19.81 -6.09
C LEU A 268 7.29 20.32 -6.57
N PHE A 269 7.21 21.34 -7.45
CA PHE A 269 5.94 21.96 -7.88
C PHE A 269 5.25 21.29 -9.06
N SER A 270 5.90 20.33 -9.72
CA SER A 270 5.25 19.48 -10.73
C SER A 270 4.97 18.08 -10.19
N SER A 271 3.85 17.49 -10.61
CA SER A 271 3.52 16.09 -10.34
C SER A 271 3.04 15.46 -11.65
N TYR A 272 3.38 14.19 -11.87
CA TYR A 272 3.04 13.46 -13.10
C TYR A 272 2.74 12.03 -12.72
N THR A 273 1.61 11.50 -13.18
CA THR A 273 1.22 10.11 -12.98
C THR A 273 0.77 9.52 -14.31
N LEU A 274 1.41 8.43 -14.71
CA LEU A 274 1.03 7.63 -15.87
C LEU A 274 0.66 6.23 -15.37
N ASN A 275 -0.59 5.80 -15.61
CA ASN A 275 -1.09 4.47 -15.19
C ASN A 275 -0.86 4.16 -13.70
N GLY A 276 -1.06 5.15 -12.80
CA GLY A 276 -0.87 4.98 -11.35
C GLY A 276 0.59 5.02 -10.87
N VAL A 277 1.54 5.14 -11.80
CA VAL A 277 2.99 5.25 -11.53
C VAL A 277 3.47 6.68 -11.81
N GLY A 278 4.12 7.30 -10.83
CA GLY A 278 4.69 8.64 -10.98
C GLY A 278 4.76 9.39 -9.66
N SER A 279 4.80 10.72 -9.63
CA SER A 279 4.76 11.48 -8.38
C SER A 279 3.42 12.19 -8.20
N SER A 280 2.85 12.19 -7.00
CA SER A 280 1.59 12.87 -6.68
C SER A 280 1.67 13.61 -5.34
N TYR A 281 0.72 14.51 -5.10
CA TYR A 281 0.57 15.27 -3.86
C TYR A 281 -0.45 14.62 -2.93
N TYR A 282 0.02 14.21 -1.77
CA TYR A 282 -0.78 13.62 -0.70
C TYR A 282 -0.94 14.65 0.42
N ARG A 283 -2.17 15.04 0.74
CA ARG A 283 -2.44 15.97 1.86
C ARG A 283 -2.14 15.26 3.17
N VAL A 284 -1.18 15.78 3.94
CA VAL A 284 -0.77 15.20 5.23
C VAL A 284 -1.30 15.97 6.43
N ALA A 285 -1.56 17.26 6.28
CA ALA A 285 -2.18 18.10 7.32
C ALA A 285 -2.96 19.28 6.72
N SER A 286 -3.77 19.91 7.57
CA SER A 286 -4.42 21.19 7.28
C SER A 286 -4.57 22.02 8.55
N MET A 287 -4.57 23.34 8.42
CA MET A 287 -4.85 24.26 9.53
C MET A 287 -5.59 25.51 9.03
N MET A 288 -6.27 26.22 9.95
CA MET A 288 -6.86 27.52 9.67
C MET A 288 -5.87 28.63 10.01
N VAL A 289 -5.66 29.57 9.10
CA VAL A 289 -4.86 30.79 9.32
C VAL A 289 -5.66 31.94 8.75
N ASP A 290 -5.97 32.93 9.58
CA ASP A 290 -6.72 34.13 9.18
C ASP A 290 -8.02 33.82 8.41
N ASN A 291 -8.81 32.86 8.93
CA ASN A 291 -10.05 32.32 8.33
C ASN A 291 -9.88 31.58 7.00
N GLU A 292 -8.66 31.37 6.53
CA GLU A 292 -8.39 30.56 5.35
C GLU A 292 -7.79 29.20 5.72
N LYS A 293 -8.17 28.18 4.96
CA LYS A 293 -7.65 26.83 5.16
C LYS A 293 -6.40 26.62 4.32
N VAL A 294 -5.31 26.29 4.99
CA VAL A 294 -4.03 25.94 4.35
C VAL A 294 -3.72 24.47 4.56
N TYR A 295 -2.88 23.93 3.69
CA TYR A 295 -2.58 22.51 3.60
C TYR A 295 -1.07 22.26 3.55
N ILE A 296 -0.68 21.13 4.12
CA ILE A 296 0.65 20.56 3.91
C ILE A 296 0.47 19.32 3.06
N TYR A 297 1.27 19.22 2.00
CA TYR A 297 1.32 18.08 1.08
C TYR A 297 2.67 17.41 1.16
N ALA A 298 2.70 16.08 1.15
CA ALA A 298 3.88 15.31 0.80
C ALA A 298 3.88 15.08 -0.72
N LYS A 299 4.97 15.43 -1.41
CA LYS A 299 5.22 14.97 -2.77
C LYS A 299 5.88 13.62 -2.69
N MET A 300 5.24 12.60 -3.27
CA MET A 300 5.73 11.23 -3.15
C MET A 300 5.69 10.52 -4.48
N LEU A 301 6.54 9.52 -4.61
CA LEU A 301 6.41 8.52 -5.66
C LEU A 301 5.14 7.70 -5.39
N SER A 302 4.10 7.95 -6.18
CA SER A 302 2.94 7.09 -6.38
C SER A 302 3.42 5.85 -7.13
N PHE A 303 3.72 4.78 -6.40
CA PHE A 303 3.86 3.44 -6.96
C PHE A 303 2.97 2.52 -6.14
N VAL A 304 2.17 1.70 -6.81
CA VAL A 304 1.27 0.71 -6.17
C VAL A 304 2.04 -0.32 -5.33
N TYR A 305 3.36 -0.41 -5.50
CA TYR A 305 4.21 -1.49 -4.97
C TYR A 305 5.42 -1.01 -4.15
N LEU A 306 5.41 0.21 -3.61
CA LEU A 306 6.48 0.62 -2.68
C LEU A 306 6.07 0.36 -1.23
N PRO A 307 6.77 -0.53 -0.51
CA PRO A 307 6.52 -0.84 0.90
C PRO A 307 6.58 0.38 1.82
N THR A 308 7.46 1.33 1.48
CA THR A 308 7.63 2.63 2.13
C THR A 308 7.48 3.72 1.08
N PRO A 309 6.54 4.66 1.24
CA PRO A 309 6.34 5.69 0.25
C PRO A 309 7.57 6.60 0.21
N ILE A 310 8.15 6.77 -0.98
CA ILE A 310 9.33 7.62 -1.16
C ILE A 310 8.84 9.06 -1.22
N THR A 311 9.00 9.79 -0.12
CA THR A 311 8.73 11.23 -0.06
C THR A 311 9.90 11.98 -0.70
N PHE A 312 9.62 12.74 -1.74
CA PHE A 312 10.59 13.63 -2.38
C PHE A 312 10.74 14.95 -1.62
N GLY A 313 9.68 15.39 -0.94
CA GLY A 313 9.67 16.58 -0.10
C GLY A 313 8.25 16.96 0.30
N TYR A 314 8.13 18.11 0.96
CA TYR A 314 6.87 18.64 1.45
C TYR A 314 6.57 20.00 0.82
N LEU A 315 5.29 20.33 0.72
CA LEU A 315 4.79 21.57 0.17
C LEU A 315 3.76 22.16 1.11
N PHE A 316 3.68 23.48 1.19
CA PHE A 316 2.71 24.20 1.99
C PHE A 316 1.98 25.21 1.13
N GLY A 317 0.64 25.26 1.21
CA GLY A 317 -0.14 26.22 0.42
C GLY A 317 -1.65 26.07 0.54
N TYR A 318 -2.38 26.87 -0.25
CA TYR A 318 -3.85 26.92 -0.24
C TYR A 318 -4.50 25.81 -1.06
N SER A 319 -3.81 25.32 -2.10
CA SER A 319 -4.26 24.22 -2.95
C SER A 319 -3.05 23.58 -3.65
N LYS A 320 -3.27 22.52 -4.43
CA LYS A 320 -2.22 21.91 -5.26
C LYS A 320 -1.70 22.87 -6.34
N ASP A 321 -2.53 23.84 -6.74
CA ASP A 321 -2.22 24.82 -7.78
C ASP A 321 -1.72 26.16 -7.18
N HIS A 322 -1.76 26.30 -5.86
CA HIS A 322 -1.35 27.51 -5.14
C HIS A 322 -0.45 27.12 -3.95
N ILE A 323 0.81 26.82 -4.28
CA ILE A 323 1.86 26.50 -3.31
C ILE A 323 2.56 27.79 -2.86
N LEU A 324 2.77 27.91 -1.55
CA LEU A 324 3.43 29.03 -0.90
C LEU A 324 4.88 28.74 -0.53
N ALA A 325 5.17 27.48 -0.16
CA ALA A 325 6.51 27.07 0.29
C ALA A 325 6.79 25.58 0.02
N SER A 326 8.07 25.22 0.01
CA SER A 326 8.58 23.88 -0.24
C SER A 326 9.75 23.52 0.67
N TYR A 327 9.87 22.23 0.97
CA TYR A 327 10.85 21.71 1.91
C TYR A 327 11.38 20.36 1.47
N SER A 328 12.70 20.17 1.54
CA SER A 328 13.33 18.86 1.59
C SER A 328 12.88 18.08 2.83
N ASN A 329 13.06 16.76 2.82
CA ASN A 329 12.73 15.93 3.98
C ASN A 329 13.50 16.35 5.25
N ALA A 330 14.75 16.79 5.09
CA ALA A 330 15.59 17.23 6.21
C ALA A 330 15.06 18.51 6.83
N THR A 331 14.83 19.54 6.01
CA THR A 331 14.30 20.83 6.46
C THR A 331 12.90 20.68 7.06
N PHE A 332 12.03 19.85 6.47
CA PHE A 332 10.72 19.60 7.06
C PHE A 332 10.80 18.93 8.45
N LYS A 333 11.79 18.05 8.68
CA LYS A 333 12.05 17.45 10.01
C LYS A 333 12.48 18.52 11.02
N GLU A 334 13.32 19.48 10.62
CA GLU A 334 13.75 20.59 11.48
C GLU A 334 12.60 21.55 11.80
N VAL A 335 11.81 21.93 10.79
CA VAL A 335 10.60 22.76 10.94
C VAL A 335 9.63 22.14 11.94
N LYS A 336 9.37 20.83 11.81
CA LYS A 336 8.49 20.11 12.73
C LYS A 336 9.00 20.20 14.16
N LYS A 337 10.29 19.95 14.36
CA LYS A 337 10.92 20.00 15.67
C LYS A 337 10.83 21.41 16.30
N GLU A 338 11.09 22.46 15.52
CA GLU A 338 10.94 23.85 15.98
C GLU A 338 9.49 24.14 16.40
N ILE A 339 8.49 23.69 15.62
CA ILE A 339 7.07 23.86 15.96
C ILE A 339 6.72 23.15 17.27
N GLU A 340 7.15 21.90 17.43
CA GLU A 340 6.90 21.12 18.65
C GLU A 340 7.48 21.81 19.88
N GLU A 341 8.75 22.20 19.82
CA GLU A 341 9.48 22.80 20.94
C GLU A 341 9.00 24.22 21.28
N THR A 342 8.61 25.03 20.29
CA THR A 342 8.37 26.47 20.49
C THR A 342 6.91 26.89 20.50
N VAL A 343 5.99 26.05 20.01
CA VAL A 343 4.56 26.38 19.91
C VAL A 343 3.69 25.39 20.68
N LEU A 344 4.01 24.10 20.64
CA LEU A 344 3.15 23.04 21.18
C LEU A 344 3.50 22.62 22.61
N HIS A 345 4.75 22.80 23.02
CA HIS A 345 5.22 22.54 24.39
C HIS A 345 5.26 23.78 25.30
N MET A 346 4.58 24.86 24.90
CA MET A 346 4.24 26.00 25.79
C MET A 346 2.93 25.72 26.51
#